data_AF-A0AAV6B4K6-F1
#
_entry.id   AF-A0AAV6B4K6-F1
#
_cell.length_a   1.000
_cell.length_b   1.000
_cell.length_c   1.000
_cell.angle_alpha   90.00
_cell.angle_beta   90.00
_cell.angle_gamma   90.00
#
_symmetry.space_group_name_H-M   'P 1'
#
loop_
_entity.id
_entity.type
_entity.pdbx_description
1 polymer ?
#
loop_
_entity_poly.entity_id
_entity_poly.type
_entity_poly.pdbx_seq_one_letter_code
_entity_poly.pdbx_strand_id
1 'polypeptide(L)'
;MARGLANKEFLCPYASVVQVPQGEMLKQIGYSLAVSAITKDEKFIEQLVEFPEIERLNIGPVSTMKISWDQPHEGNMFEFLYKRRSIERAW
;
A
#
# COMPACT_ATOMS: atom_id res chain seq x y z
N MET A 1 -3.49 19.60 8.20
CA MET A 1 -2.11 19.19 7.88
C MET A 1 -1.85 19.40 6.39
N ALA A 2 -0.66 19.86 5.99
CA ALA A 2 -0.32 20.28 4.64
C ALA A 2 -0.49 19.13 3.61
N ARG A 3 -1.69 19.04 3.02
CA ARG A 3 -2.14 17.90 2.20
C ARG A 3 -1.79 18.03 0.71
N GLY A 4 -1.35 19.22 0.27
CA GLY A 4 -1.18 19.53 -1.15
C GLY A 4 0.01 18.84 -1.82
N LEU A 5 1.08 18.54 -1.07
CA LEU A 5 2.27 17.89 -1.59
C LEU A 5 2.25 16.36 -1.39
N ALA A 6 1.79 15.90 -0.23
CA ALA A 6 1.80 14.47 0.10
C ALA A 6 0.85 13.63 -0.78
N ASN A 7 -0.25 14.23 -1.25
CA ASN A 7 -1.27 13.54 -2.04
C ASN A 7 -1.12 13.79 -3.54
N LYS A 8 0.08 14.20 -3.99
CA LYS A 8 0.37 14.48 -5.40
C LYS A 8 1.53 13.62 -5.85
N GLU A 9 1.36 12.99 -7.01
CA GLU A 9 2.43 12.27 -7.67
C GLU A 9 3.39 13.26 -8.34
N PHE A 10 4.68 13.10 -8.04
CA PHE A 10 5.75 13.84 -8.68
C PHE A 10 6.63 12.84 -9.43
N LEU A 11 6.78 13.04 -10.74
CA LEU A 11 7.61 12.18 -11.60
C LEU A 11 9.10 12.54 -11.50
N CYS A 12 9.57 12.79 -10.28
CA CYS A 12 10.96 13.06 -9.95
C CYS A 12 11.28 12.50 -8.55
N PRO A 13 12.57 12.35 -8.18
CA PRO A 13 12.94 11.86 -6.86
C PRO A 13 12.45 12.79 -5.74
N TYR A 14 11.28 12.47 -5.18
CA TYR A 14 10.62 13.26 -4.16
C TYR A 14 9.89 12.34 -3.18
N ALA A 15 9.98 12.67 -1.89
CA ALA A 15 9.25 11.97 -0.84
C ALA A 15 8.68 12.99 0.15
N SER A 16 7.42 12.80 0.54
CA SER A 16 6.79 13.53 1.64
C SER A 16 6.78 12.65 2.88
N VAL A 17 7.28 13.19 4.00
CA VAL A 17 7.21 12.54 5.31
C VAL A 17 6.15 13.27 6.13
N VAL A 18 5.10 12.55 6.52
CA VAL A 18 3.97 13.10 7.26
C VAL A 18 3.75 12.26 8.52
N GLN A 19 3.67 12.92 9.67
CA GLN A 19 3.26 12.28 10.91
C GLN A 19 1.73 12.21 10.95
N VAL A 20 1.20 11.01 11.13
CA VAL A 20 -0.25 10.77 11.24
C VAL A 20 -0.50 9.83 12.42
N PRO A 21 -1.49 10.09 13.29
CA PRO A 21 -1.92 9.11 14.28
C PRO A 21 -2.33 7.80 13.60
N GLN A 22 -1.87 6.65 14.10
CA GLN A 22 -2.07 5.35 13.43
C GLN A 22 -3.54 5.05 13.10
N GLY A 23 -4.47 5.38 14.02
CA GLY A 23 -5.91 5.18 13.82
C GLY A 23 -6.55 6.05 12.73
N GLU A 24 -5.87 7.10 12.26
CA GLU A 24 -6.32 7.95 11.16
C GLU A 24 -5.62 7.63 9.84
N MET A 25 -4.52 6.85 9.87
CA MET A 25 -3.63 6.63 8.73
C MET A 25 -4.40 6.13 7.49
N LEU A 26 -5.21 5.08 7.64
CA LEU A 26 -5.99 4.49 6.54
C LEU A 26 -6.99 5.48 5.91
N LYS A 27 -7.55 6.40 6.71
CA LYS A 27 -8.46 7.44 6.21
C LYS A 27 -7.71 8.56 5.48
N GLN A 28 -6.45 8.77 5.81
CA GLN A 28 -5.64 9.83 5.22
C GLN A 28 -4.90 9.40 3.97
N ILE A 29 -4.41 8.15 3.91
CA ILE A 29 -3.66 7.60 2.78
C ILE A 29 -4.51 7.46 1.51
N GLY A 30 -5.77 7.05 1.65
CA GLY A 30 -6.67 6.81 0.52
C GLY A 30 -6.15 5.72 -0.44
N TYR A 31 -6.53 5.82 -1.71
CA TYR A 31 -6.04 4.93 -2.76
C TYR A 31 -4.52 4.92 -2.86
N SER A 32 -3.94 3.72 -2.92
CA SER A 32 -2.50 3.51 -3.01
C SER A 32 -2.18 2.34 -3.93
N LEU A 33 -1.39 2.62 -4.98
CA LEU A 33 -0.88 1.61 -5.90
C LEU A 33 -0.04 0.55 -5.15
N ALA A 34 0.84 0.99 -4.26
CA ALA A 34 1.64 0.10 -3.42
C ALA A 34 1.87 0.70 -2.05
N VAL A 35 1.81 -0.16 -1.02
CA VAL A 35 2.13 0.18 0.36
C VAL A 35 3.15 -0.81 0.91
N SER A 36 4.21 -0.28 1.53
CA SER A 36 5.13 -1.04 2.37
C SER A 36 4.88 -0.70 3.83
N ALA A 37 4.26 -1.63 4.56
CA ALA A 37 3.96 -1.50 5.98
C ALA A 37 5.08 -2.10 6.82
N ILE A 38 5.86 -1.25 7.49
CA ILE A 38 6.93 -1.66 8.40
C ILE A 38 6.38 -1.67 9.83
N THR A 39 5.76 -2.77 10.22
CA THR A 39 5.14 -2.95 11.53
C THR A 39 5.06 -4.42 11.93
N LYS A 40 5.01 -4.69 13.24
CA LYS A 40 4.73 -6.01 13.83
C LYS A 40 3.37 -6.05 14.56
N ASP A 41 2.59 -4.97 14.51
CA ASP A 41 1.26 -4.90 15.11
C ASP A 41 0.26 -5.70 14.26
N GLU A 42 -0.12 -6.88 14.75
CA GLU A 42 -1.02 -7.81 14.06
C GLU A 42 -2.38 -7.19 13.76
N LYS A 43 -2.94 -6.42 14.70
CA LYS A 43 -4.25 -5.76 14.50
C LYS A 43 -4.20 -4.75 13.37
N PHE A 44 -3.09 -4.02 13.27
CA PHE A 44 -2.92 -3.06 12.20
C PHE A 44 -2.64 -3.73 10.86
N ILE A 45 -1.92 -4.86 10.86
CA ILE A 45 -1.72 -5.68 9.67
C ILE A 45 -3.06 -6.20 9.15
N GLU A 46 -3.95 -6.69 10.01
CA GLU A 46 -5.31 -7.10 9.63
C GLU A 46 -6.08 -5.94 8.99
N GLN A 47 -6.06 -4.75 9.61
CA GLN A 47 -6.70 -3.55 9.04
C GLN A 47 -6.14 -3.19 7.66
N LEU A 48 -4.83 -3.31 7.43
CA LEU A 48 -4.20 -3.07 6.14
C LEU A 48 -4.63 -4.11 5.10
N VAL A 49 -4.73 -5.38 5.51
CA VAL A 49 -5.16 -6.50 4.66
C VAL A 49 -6.63 -6.37 4.27
N GLU A 50 -7.48 -5.80 5.12
CA GLU A 50 -8.89 -5.55 4.83
C GLU A 50 -9.14 -4.26 4.04
N PHE A 51 -8.24 -3.27 4.14
CA PHE A 51 -8.47 -1.94 3.56
C PHE A 51 -8.46 -1.96 2.03
N PRO A 52 -9.59 -1.76 1.32
CA PRO A 52 -9.77 -2.14 -0.08
C PRO A 52 -9.02 -1.25 -1.09
N GLU A 53 -8.54 -0.06 -0.70
CA GLU A 53 -7.94 0.91 -1.63
C GLU A 53 -6.42 0.73 -1.79
N ILE A 54 -5.81 -0.25 -1.11
CA ILE A 54 -4.43 -0.69 -1.34
C ILE A 54 -4.43 -1.81 -2.38
N GLU A 55 -3.73 -1.62 -3.50
CA GLU A 55 -3.65 -2.64 -4.54
C GLU A 55 -2.57 -3.68 -4.23
N ARG A 56 -1.35 -3.21 -3.93
CA ARG A 56 -0.23 -4.06 -3.48
C ARG A 56 0.15 -3.73 -2.04
N LEU A 57 0.15 -4.75 -1.17
CA LEU A 57 0.57 -4.62 0.22
C LEU A 57 1.80 -5.47 0.49
N ASN A 58 2.91 -4.82 0.85
CA ASN A 58 4.10 -5.47 1.39
C ASN A 58 4.12 -5.29 2.91
N ILE A 59 4.29 -6.36 3.66
CA ILE A 59 4.42 -6.34 5.12
C ILE A 59 5.85 -6.71 5.48
N GLY A 60 6.55 -5.75 6.08
CA GLY A 60 7.98 -5.85 6.42
C GLY A 60 8.93 -5.28 5.39
N PRO A 61 10.25 -5.41 5.62
CA PRO A 61 11.31 -4.85 4.77
C PRO A 61 11.46 -5.61 3.44
N VAL A 62 10.35 -5.71 2.70
CA VAL A 62 10.30 -6.24 1.34
C VAL A 62 10.81 -5.16 0.39
N SER A 63 11.76 -5.54 -0.46
CA SER A 63 12.21 -4.66 -1.53
C SER A 63 11.11 -4.46 -2.56
N THR A 64 10.74 -3.21 -2.86
CA THR A 64 9.78 -2.88 -3.92
C THR A 64 10.27 -3.35 -5.31
N MET A 65 11.59 -3.50 -5.48
CA MET A 65 12.21 -4.02 -6.71
C MET A 65 12.14 -5.55 -6.83
N LYS A 66 11.69 -6.25 -5.79
CA LYS A 66 11.46 -7.69 -5.86
C LYS A 66 10.16 -7.92 -6.65
N ILE A 67 10.33 -8.36 -7.89
CA ILE A 67 9.25 -8.70 -8.82
C ILE A 67 9.09 -10.22 -8.80
N SER A 68 7.86 -10.70 -8.60
CA SER A 68 7.53 -12.12 -8.70
C SER A 68 6.34 -12.31 -9.63
N TRP A 69 6.37 -13.37 -10.44
CA TRP A 69 5.38 -13.61 -11.51
C TRP A 69 3.95 -13.83 -11.00
N ASP A 70 3.82 -14.25 -9.75
CA ASP A 70 2.58 -14.50 -9.03
C ASP A 70 1.87 -13.21 -8.56
N GLN A 71 2.56 -12.08 -8.60
CA GLN A 71 1.94 -10.80 -8.28
C GLN A 71 1.18 -10.27 -9.51
N PRO A 72 -0.09 -9.87 -9.40
CA PRO A 72 -0.79 -9.20 -10.48
C PRO A 72 -0.12 -7.84 -10.76
N HIS A 73 0.41 -7.67 -11.98
CA HIS A 73 1.15 -6.47 -12.40
C HIS A 73 0.40 -5.63 -13.45
N GLU A 74 -0.56 -6.22 -14.16
CA GLU A 74 -1.43 -5.56 -15.14
C GLU A 74 -2.86 -6.11 -15.05
N GLY A 75 -3.83 -5.23 -15.30
CA GLY A 75 -5.25 -5.52 -15.16
C GLY A 75 -5.74 -6.60 -16.13
N ASN A 76 -6.57 -7.50 -15.63
CA ASN A 76 -7.15 -8.61 -16.38
C ASN A 76 -8.69 -8.51 -16.35
N MET A 77 -9.38 -8.94 -17.39
CA MET A 77 -10.85 -8.97 -17.48
C MET A 77 -11.56 -9.68 -16.30
N PHE A 78 -10.84 -10.53 -15.55
CA PHE A 78 -11.30 -11.12 -14.28
C PHE A 78 -11.43 -10.13 -13.11
N GLU A 79 -10.81 -8.95 -13.16
CA GLU A 79 -10.88 -7.92 -12.11
C GLU A 79 -12.28 -7.34 -11.92
N PHE A 80 -13.15 -7.46 -12.94
CA PHE A 80 -14.56 -7.08 -12.83
C PHE A 80 -15.39 -8.07 -12.02
N LEU A 81 -14.91 -9.31 -11.86
CA LEU A 81 -15.64 -10.40 -11.18
C LEU A 81 -15.11 -10.67 -9.77
N TYR A 82 -13.82 -10.45 -9.52
CA TYR A 82 -13.16 -10.67 -8.23
C TYR A 82 -12.06 -9.64 -7.96
N LYS A 83 -12.00 -9.11 -6.73
CA LYS A 83 -10.94 -8.19 -6.30
C LYS A 83 -9.68 -8.98 -5.92
N ARG A 84 -8.63 -8.92 -6.75
CA ARG A 84 -7.30 -9.50 -6.44
C ARG A 84 -6.49 -8.57 -5.57
N ARG A 85 -5.71 -9.12 -4.63
CA ARG A 85 -4.72 -8.39 -3.83
C ARG A 85 -3.42 -9.16 -3.78
N SER A 86 -2.33 -8.49 -4.11
CA SER A 86 -0.97 -8.99 -3.92
C SER A 86 -0.55 -8.76 -2.46
N ILE A 87 -0.14 -9.84 -1.76
CA ILE A 87 0.33 -9.77 -0.38
C ILE A 87 1.68 -10.49 -0.29
N GLU A 88 2.74 -9.75 0.04
CA GLU A 88 4.03 -10.33 0.42
C GLU A 88 4.32 -10.02 1.88
N ARG A 89 4.75 -11.04 2.64
CA ARG A 89 5.18 -10.92 4.04
C ARG A 89 6.64 -11.34 4.14
N ALA A 90 7.51 -10.48 4.65
CA ALA A 90 8.90 -10.82 4.92
C ALA A 90 9.27 -10.36 6.33
N TRP A 91 9.30 -11.31 7.26
CA TRP A 91 9.79 -11.18 8.63
C TRP A 91 10.41 -12.50 9.07
#